data_AF-A0A4Q6UDX3-F1
#
_entry.id   AF-A0A4Q6UDX3-F1
#
_cell.length_a   1.000
_cell.length_b   1.000
_cell.length_c   1.000
_cell.angle_alpha   90.00
_cell.angle_beta   90.00
_cell.angle_gamma   90.00
#
_symmetry.space_group_name_H-M   'P 1'
#
loop_
_entity.id
_entity.type
_entity.pdbx_description
1 polymer ?
#
loop_
_entity_poly.entity_id
_entity_poly.type
_entity_poly.pdbx_seq_one_letter_code
_entity_poly.pdbx_strand_id
1 'polypeptide(L)'
;MWQHPPVEQGKQYVELGVGADAVVDEARTAFGRGDFRWTAEPLGHVVLAPPGHAAAREFLAGTFGQLGHGAENEVWRDIYLSAAAELREGTFGTPTVPASADVLPTPVTRTSPPPPPDPRRRR
;
A
#
# COMPACT_ATOMS: atom_id res chain seq x y z
N MET A 1 -19.89 3.84 -11.86
CA MET A 1 -20.69 3.75 -10.61
C MET A 1 -20.46 2.42 -9.88
N TRP A 2 -20.12 1.33 -10.58
CA TRP A 2 -19.77 0.05 -9.96
C TRP A 2 -18.44 -0.47 -10.52
N GLN A 3 -17.33 -0.15 -9.85
CA GLN A 3 -16.01 -0.65 -10.26
C GLN A 3 -15.84 -2.11 -9.83
N HIS A 4 -15.04 -2.86 -10.59
CA HIS A 4 -14.64 -4.20 -10.16
C HIS A 4 -13.81 -4.14 -8.87
N PRO A 5 -13.85 -5.19 -8.03
CA PRO A 5 -12.87 -5.34 -6.96
C PRO A 5 -11.44 -5.26 -7.53
N PRO A 6 -10.46 -4.69 -6.79
CA PRO A 6 -9.12 -4.42 -7.33
C PRO A 6 -8.42 -5.65 -7.92
N VAL A 7 -8.63 -6.82 -7.33
CA VAL A 7 -8.06 -8.10 -7.82
C VAL A 7 -8.68 -8.50 -9.16
N GLU A 8 -10.00 -8.38 -9.32
CA GLU A 8 -10.69 -8.73 -10.57
C GLU A 8 -10.38 -7.72 -11.68
N GLN A 9 -10.27 -6.44 -11.32
CA GLN A 9 -9.79 -5.41 -12.24
C GLN A 9 -8.36 -5.71 -12.69
N GLY A 10 -7.46 -6.05 -11.76
CA GLY A 10 -6.07 -6.40 -12.07
C GLY A 10 -5.96 -7.55 -13.06
N LYS A 11 -6.74 -8.62 -12.88
CA LYS A 11 -6.79 -9.75 -13.82
C LYS A 11 -7.19 -9.32 -15.23
N GLN A 12 -8.26 -8.54 -15.36
CA GLN A 12 -8.74 -8.04 -16.66
C GLN A 12 -7.71 -7.13 -17.33
N TYR A 13 -7.02 -6.27 -16.56
CA TYR A 13 -5.96 -5.40 -17.08
C TYR A 13 -4.74 -6.19 -17.57
N VAL A 14 -4.34 -7.24 -16.85
CA VAL A 14 -3.25 -8.12 -17.27
C VAL A 14 -3.61 -8.89 -18.54
N GLU A 15 -4.86 -9.37 -18.65
CA GLU A 15 -5.37 -10.05 -19.84
C GLU A 15 -5.41 -9.11 -21.07
N LEU A 16 -5.88 -7.87 -20.89
CA LEU A 16 -5.84 -6.83 -21.93
C LEU A 16 -4.41 -6.54 -22.41
N GLY A 17 -3.45 -6.58 -21.48
CA GLY A 17 -2.03 -6.35 -21.75
C GLY A 17 -1.27 -7.56 -22.33
N VAL A 18 -1.96 -8.64 -22.71
CA VAL A 18 -1.35 -9.88 -23.25
C VAL A 18 -0.48 -10.64 -22.21
N GLY A 19 -0.51 -10.22 -20.95
CA GLY A 19 0.22 -10.86 -19.84
C GLY A 19 1.00 -9.87 -18.97
N ALA A 20 1.41 -10.34 -17.78
CA ALA A 20 2.04 -9.49 -16.78
C ALA A 20 3.41 -8.94 -17.22
N ASP A 21 4.21 -9.73 -17.94
CA ASP A 21 5.53 -9.32 -18.44
C ASP A 21 5.42 -8.15 -19.43
N ALA A 22 4.49 -8.23 -20.38
CA ALA A 22 4.27 -7.17 -21.37
C ALA A 22 3.82 -5.86 -20.72
N VAL A 23 2.99 -5.96 -19.67
CA VAL A 23 2.57 -4.80 -18.87
C VAL A 23 3.76 -4.19 -18.13
N VAL A 24 4.66 -5.01 -17.57
CA VAL A 24 5.89 -4.53 -16.91
C VAL A 24 6.83 -3.85 -17.91
N ASP A 25 6.93 -4.35 -19.15
CA ASP A 25 7.77 -3.74 -20.19
C ASP A 25 7.25 -2.37 -20.66
N GLU A 26 5.93 -2.21 -20.81
CA GLU A 26 5.35 -0.88 -21.05
C GLU A 26 5.61 0.05 -19.86
N ALA A 27 5.46 -0.45 -18.62
CA ALA A 27 5.74 0.33 -17.42
C ALA A 27 7.21 0.81 -17.37
N ARG A 28 8.18 -0.01 -17.84
CA ARG A 28 9.59 0.39 -17.98
C ARG A 28 9.76 1.50 -19.00
N THR A 29 9.07 1.41 -20.13
CA THR A 29 9.10 2.44 -21.17
C THR A 29 8.53 3.75 -20.66
N ALA A 30 7.39 3.71 -19.95
CA ALA A 30 6.80 4.86 -19.27
C ALA A 30 7.74 5.51 -18.26
N PHE A 31 8.42 4.68 -17.46
CA PHE A 31 9.38 5.14 -16.47
C PHE A 31 10.56 5.87 -17.13
N GLY A 32 11.07 5.33 -18.25
CA GLY A 32 12.13 5.96 -19.04
C GLY A 32 11.74 7.33 -19.62
N ARG A 33 10.44 7.57 -19.82
CA ARG A 33 9.90 8.88 -20.22
C ARG A 33 9.67 9.84 -19.04
N GLY A 34 9.86 9.38 -17.80
CA GLY A 34 9.58 10.15 -16.58
C GLY A 34 8.10 10.17 -16.17
N ASP A 35 7.25 9.36 -16.81
CA ASP A 35 5.83 9.29 -16.46
C ASP A 35 5.59 8.28 -15.33
N PHE A 36 6.03 8.64 -14.12
CA PHE A 36 5.94 7.76 -12.95
C PHE A 36 4.50 7.48 -12.52
N ARG A 37 3.57 8.40 -12.82
CA ARG A 37 2.14 8.23 -12.54
C ARG A 37 1.58 7.12 -13.42
N TRP A 38 1.88 7.18 -14.72
CA TRP A 38 1.51 6.11 -15.63
C TRP A 38 2.28 4.82 -15.37
N THR A 39 3.52 4.85 -14.88
CA THR A 39 4.23 3.61 -14.50
C THR A 39 3.53 2.90 -13.33
N ALA A 40 3.03 3.64 -12.34
CA ALA A 40 2.45 3.05 -11.14
C ALA A 40 1.11 2.32 -11.39
N GLU A 41 0.26 2.86 -12.28
CA GLU A 41 -1.07 2.32 -12.58
C GLU A 41 -1.07 0.85 -13.09
N PRO A 42 -0.40 0.50 -14.21
CA PRO A 42 -0.35 -0.87 -14.72
C PRO A 42 0.40 -1.82 -13.76
N LEU A 43 1.46 -1.35 -13.09
CA LEU A 43 2.17 -2.15 -12.10
C LEU A 43 1.28 -2.49 -10.90
N GLY A 44 0.42 -1.56 -10.45
CA GLY A 44 -0.57 -1.82 -9.41
C GLY A 44 -1.52 -2.95 -9.78
N HIS A 45 -2.01 -2.97 -11.02
CA HIS A 45 -2.84 -4.07 -11.53
C HIS A 45 -2.09 -5.41 -11.56
N VAL A 46 -0.83 -5.43 -12.01
CA VAL A 46 0.00 -6.64 -12.03
C VAL A 46 0.26 -7.18 -10.63
N VAL A 47 0.53 -6.30 -9.65
CA VAL A 47 0.79 -6.72 -8.26
C VAL A 47 -0.46 -7.30 -7.59
N LEU A 48 -1.64 -6.79 -7.92
CA LEU A 48 -2.92 -7.27 -7.38
C LEU A 48 -3.46 -8.51 -8.09
N ALA A 49 -3.06 -8.76 -9.34
CA ALA A 49 -3.48 -9.92 -10.12
C ALA A 49 -2.75 -11.20 -9.66
N PRO A 50 -3.46 -12.30 -9.31
CA PRO A 50 -2.83 -13.59 -9.01
C PRO A 50 -2.11 -14.17 -10.24
N PRO A 51 -0.95 -14.85 -10.08
CA PRO A 51 -0.30 -15.25 -8.83
C PRO A 51 0.57 -14.17 -8.15
N GLY A 52 0.56 -12.94 -8.66
CA GLY A 52 1.48 -11.87 -8.29
C GLY A 52 2.80 -11.92 -9.08
N HIS A 53 3.57 -10.84 -9.02
CA HIS A 53 4.81 -10.71 -9.80
C HIS A 53 5.90 -9.99 -9.01
N ALA A 54 6.93 -10.71 -8.58
CA ALA A 54 7.98 -10.17 -7.70
C ALA A 54 8.73 -8.97 -8.33
N ALA A 55 9.12 -9.05 -9.60
CA ALA A 55 9.79 -7.93 -10.27
C ALA A 55 8.89 -6.69 -10.42
N ALA A 56 7.59 -6.86 -10.70
CA ALA A 56 6.65 -5.75 -10.76
C ALA A 56 6.47 -5.09 -9.38
N ARG A 57 6.45 -5.88 -8.31
CA ARG A 57 6.38 -5.40 -6.92
C ARG A 57 7.60 -4.55 -6.55
N GLU A 58 8.80 -5.01 -6.86
CA GLU A 58 10.02 -4.22 -6.64
C GLU A 58 10.04 -2.96 -7.51
N PHE A 59 9.62 -3.07 -8.76
CA PHE A 59 9.60 -1.93 -9.67
C PHE A 59 8.58 -0.87 -9.25
N LEU A 60 7.41 -1.28 -8.76
CA LEU A 60 6.40 -0.39 -8.19
C LEU A 60 6.93 0.31 -6.94
N ALA A 61 7.66 -0.41 -6.07
CA ALA A 61 8.30 0.19 -4.90
C ALA A 61 9.33 1.27 -5.29
N GLY A 62 10.13 1.03 -6.33
CA GLY A 62 11.03 2.03 -6.91
C GLY A 62 10.28 3.25 -7.46
N THR A 63 9.16 3.01 -8.15
CA THR A 63 8.31 4.06 -8.74
C THR A 63 7.65 4.93 -7.68
N PHE A 64 7.13 4.34 -6.60
CA PHE A 64 6.63 5.10 -5.45
C PHE A 64 7.74 5.88 -4.75
N GLY A 65 8.97 5.36 -4.69
CA GLY A 65 10.12 6.14 -4.23
C GLY A 65 10.31 7.44 -5.02
N GLN A 66 10.26 7.37 -6.35
CA GLN A 66 10.36 8.56 -7.22
C GLN A 66 9.20 9.54 -7.01
N LEU A 67 7.97 9.04 -6.97
CA LEU A 67 6.79 9.86 -6.71
C LEU A 67 6.84 10.54 -5.33
N GLY A 68 7.31 9.83 -4.31
CA GLY A 68 7.49 10.38 -2.96
C GLY A 68 8.58 11.46 -2.90
N HIS A 69 9.67 11.31 -3.65
CA HIS A 69 10.71 12.35 -3.74
C HIS A 69 10.28 13.59 -4.52
N GLY A 70 9.37 13.43 -5.49
CA GLY A 70 8.79 14.55 -6.24
C GLY A 70 7.58 15.22 -5.57
N ALA A 71 7.09 14.69 -4.45
CA ALA A 71 5.90 15.22 -3.77
C ALA A 71 6.26 16.42 -2.87
N GLU A 72 5.70 17.58 -3.17
CA GLU A 72 5.80 18.77 -2.29
C GLU A 72 4.90 18.65 -1.05
N ASN A 73 3.83 17.87 -1.15
CA ASN A 73 2.90 17.64 -0.04
C ASN A 73 3.38 16.46 0.81
N GLU A 74 3.57 16.71 2.11
CA GLU A 74 4.10 15.72 3.06
C GLU A 74 3.23 14.47 3.15
N VAL A 75 1.90 14.60 3.14
CA VAL A 75 0.98 13.45 3.23
C VAL A 75 1.16 12.53 2.03
N TRP A 76 1.28 13.08 0.82
CA TRP A 76 1.53 12.28 -0.39
C TRP A 76 2.90 11.63 -0.37
N ARG A 77 3.94 12.35 0.08
CA ARG A 77 5.27 11.79 0.27
C ARG A 77 5.22 10.58 1.21
N ASP A 78 4.58 10.71 2.36
CA ASP A 78 4.51 9.65 3.36
C ASP A 78 3.71 8.44 2.86
N ILE A 79 2.61 8.66 2.14
CA ILE A 79 1.84 7.58 1.50
C ILE A 79 2.70 6.82 0.50
N TYR A 80 3.44 7.51 -0.37
CA TYR A 80 4.27 6.83 -1.37
C TYR A 80 5.45 6.09 -0.73
N LEU A 81 6.14 6.69 0.22
CA LEU A 81 7.30 6.07 0.86
C LEU A 81 6.90 4.88 1.75
N SER A 82 5.76 4.97 2.44
CA SER A 82 5.22 3.82 3.19
C SER A 82 4.78 2.70 2.26
N ALA A 83 4.06 2.98 1.17
CA ALA A 83 3.69 1.98 0.17
C ALA A 83 4.93 1.30 -0.45
N ALA A 84 5.98 2.07 -0.75
CA ALA A 84 7.24 1.51 -1.24
C ALA A 84 7.89 0.56 -0.23
N ALA A 85 7.90 0.92 1.05
CA ALA A 85 8.42 0.06 2.11
C ALA A 85 7.59 -1.21 2.27
N GLU A 86 6.24 -1.12 2.28
CA GLU A 86 5.38 -2.30 2.42
C GLU A 86 5.50 -3.26 1.22
N LEU A 87 5.77 -2.74 0.02
CA LEU A 87 6.05 -3.57 -1.14
C LEU A 87 7.40 -4.31 -1.03
N ARG A 88 8.38 -3.81 -0.27
CA ARG A 88 9.66 -4.52 -0.09
C ARG A 88 9.67 -5.45 1.12
N GLU A 89 9.12 -4.97 2.22
CA GLU A 89 9.32 -5.59 3.54
C GLU A 89 8.05 -6.26 4.08
N GLY A 90 6.90 -5.98 3.46
CA GLY A 90 5.59 -6.40 3.94
C GLY A 90 4.94 -5.36 4.86
N THR A 91 3.69 -5.60 5.24
CA THR A 91 2.91 -4.69 6.08
C THR A 91 3.48 -4.62 7.49
N PHE A 92 3.91 -3.43 7.91
CA PHE A 92 4.41 -3.17 9.27
C PHE A 92 3.28 -2.77 10.25
N GLY A 93 2.06 -2.52 9.75
CA GLY A 93 0.87 -2.28 10.56
C GLY A 93 0.96 -0.99 11.39
N THR A 94 0.12 -0.91 12.43
CA THR A 94 0.13 0.25 13.34
C THR A 94 1.35 0.16 14.29
N PRO A 95 2.25 1.16 14.30
CA PRO A 95 3.36 1.17 15.24
C PRO A 95 2.84 1.19 16.68
N THR A 96 3.20 0.17 17.47
CA THR A 96 2.84 0.08 18.91
C THR A 96 4.04 0.34 19.83
N VAL A 97 5.21 0.55 19.24
CA VAL A 97 6.47 0.81 19.94
C VAL A 97 7.10 2.11 19.42
N PRO A 98 7.76 2.90 20.29
CA PRO A 98 8.44 4.11 19.85
C PRO A 98 9.61 3.78 18.93
N ALA A 99 9.87 4.65 17.96
CA ALA A 99 10.98 4.51 17.01
C ALA A 99 12.37 4.71 17.66
N SER A 100 12.43 5.16 18.91
CA SER A 100 13.68 5.35 19.65
C SER A 100 13.49 5.06 21.15
N ALA A 101 14.52 4.49 21.77
CA ALA A 101 14.50 4.12 23.18
C ALA A 101 14.33 5.33 24.12
N ASP A 102 14.73 6.53 23.68
CA ASP A 102 14.59 7.76 24.45
C ASP A 102 13.17 8.36 24.44
N VAL A 103 12.28 7.84 23.58
CA VAL A 103 10.88 8.29 23.54
C VAL A 103 10.06 7.45 24.52
N LEU A 104 9.56 8.12 25.57
CA LEU A 104 8.66 7.49 26.52
C LEU A 104 7.37 7.05 25.81
N PRO A 105 6.93 5.79 25.96
CA PRO A 105 5.67 5.35 25.39
C PRO A 105 4.53 6.16 26.02
N THR A 106 3.64 6.70 25.20
CA THR A 106 2.39 7.30 25.69
C THR A 106 1.62 6.23 26.46
N PRO A 107 1.17 6.49 27.70
CA PRO A 107 0.42 5.52 28.47
C PRO A 107 -0.91 5.25 27.78
N VAL A 108 -0.97 4.19 26.96
CA VAL A 108 -2.22 3.63 26.45
C VAL A 108 -2.93 3.06 27.67
N THR A 109 -3.79 3.87 28.27
CA THR A 109 -4.66 3.40 29.33
C THR A 109 -5.62 2.45 28.65
N ARG A 110 -5.44 1.14 28.88
CA ARG A 110 -6.46 0.14 28.50
C ARG A 110 -7.74 0.57 29.20
N THR A 111 -8.64 1.24 28.51
CA THR A 111 -10.01 1.38 28.98
C THR A 111 -10.58 -0.02 29.01
N SER A 112 -10.58 -0.63 30.20
CA SER A 112 -11.31 -1.87 30.43
C SER A 112 -12.76 -1.66 29.98
N PRO A 113 -13.37 -2.62 29.27
CA PRO A 113 -14.77 -2.53 28.92
C PRO A 113 -15.60 -2.33 30.19
N PRO A 114 -16.69 -1.54 30.13
CA PRO A 114 -17.53 -1.31 31.30
C PRO A 114 -18.03 -2.65 31.86
N PRO A 115 -18.10 -2.81 33.20
CA PRO A 115 -18.58 -4.05 33.80
C PRO A 115 -20.02 -4.33 33.34
N PRO A 116 -20.42 -5.61 33.19
CA PRO A 116 -21.78 -5.95 32.81
C PRO A 116 -22.79 -5.37 33.83
N PRO A 117 -23.99 -4.99 33.39
CA PRO A 117 -24.99 -4.38 34.27
C PRO A 117 -25.37 -5.34 35.41
N ASP A 118 -25.39 -4.80 36.64
CA ASP A 118 -25.73 -5.56 37.85
C ASP A 118 -27.19 -6.07 37.77
N PRO A 119 -27.42 -7.40 37.81
CA PRO A 119 -28.77 -7.96 37.77
C PRO A 119 -29.64 -7.58 38.97
N ARG A 120 -29.04 -7.06 40.06
CA ARG A 120 -29.77 -6.64 41.28
C ARG A 120 -30.35 -5.23 41.21
N ARG A 121 -30.02 -4.45 40.18
CA ARG A 121 -30.54 -3.07 39.97
C ARG A 121 -31.86 -3.00 39.19
N ARG A 122 -32.49 -4.14 38.89
CA ARG A 122 -33.88 -4.19 38.39
C ARG A 122 -34.84 -4.50 39.54
N ARG A 123 -35.16 -3.48 40.33
CA ARG A 123 -36.36 -3.42 41.17
C ARG A 123 -36.91 -2.00 41.13
#